data_AF-A0A957WSV3-F1
#
_entry.id   AF-A0A957WSV3-F1
#
_cell.length_a   1.000
_cell.length_b   1.000
_cell.length_c   1.000
_cell.angle_alpha   90.00
_cell.angle_beta   90.00
_cell.angle_gamma   90.00
#
_symmetry.space_group_name_H-M   'P 1'
#
loop_
_entity.id
_entity.type
_entity.pdbx_description
1 polymer ?
#
loop_
_entity_poly.entity_id
_entity_poly.type
_entity_poly.pdbx_seq_one_letter_code
_entity_poly.pdbx_strand_id
1 'polypeptide(L)'
;MNQFKPFETPDGRRITVRSINKDDGDLLINLFRNLSTETKRLRYNANMDHISDEIVHQESRRLSNLDPEEQFALIAFSAGPEAEEPIAVARFARLSKNGAEAEVAIVIRDDFQAQGLGRHLLETLTTVACRHNIHRFVFMTTSDNTPMIKL
;
A
#
# COMPACT_ATOMS: atom_id res chain seq x y z
N MET A 1 9.94 17.05 3.11
CA MET A 1 9.15 17.01 1.86
C MET A 1 9.09 15.55 1.45
N ASN A 2 7.99 14.85 1.76
CA ASN A 2 7.91 13.37 1.69
C ASN A 2 7.32 12.86 0.36
N GLN A 3 7.55 13.58 -0.73
CA GLN A 3 7.01 13.22 -2.05
C GLN A 3 8.01 12.38 -2.86
N PHE A 4 7.48 11.39 -3.56
CA PHE A 4 8.23 10.51 -4.46
C PHE A 4 7.90 10.83 -5.92
N LYS A 5 8.63 10.21 -6.84
CA LYS A 5 8.40 10.37 -8.28
C LYS A 5 6.92 10.07 -8.60
N PRO A 6 6.20 10.99 -9.26
CA PRO A 6 4.82 10.74 -9.65
C PRO A 6 4.75 9.63 -10.71
N PHE A 7 3.58 9.03 -10.84
CA PHE A 7 3.28 8.03 -11.85
C PHE A 7 2.18 8.56 -12.78
N GLU A 8 2.27 8.26 -14.07
CA GLU A 8 1.20 8.54 -15.02
C GLU A 8 0.73 7.20 -15.56
N THR A 9 -0.57 6.94 -15.43
CA THR A 9 -1.18 5.71 -15.95
C THR A 9 -1.17 5.75 -17.49
N PRO A 10 -1.31 4.59 -18.17
CA PRO A 10 -1.42 4.54 -19.63
C PRO A 10 -2.60 5.36 -20.20
N ASP A 11 -3.63 5.61 -19.40
CA ASP A 11 -4.79 6.44 -19.75
C ASP A 11 -4.64 7.93 -19.37
N GLY A 12 -3.46 8.37 -18.95
CA GLY A 12 -3.11 9.77 -18.71
C GLY A 12 -3.49 10.33 -17.34
N ARG A 13 -3.95 9.50 -16.40
CA ARG A 13 -4.22 9.92 -15.02
C ARG A 13 -2.91 10.10 -14.26
N ARG A 14 -2.73 11.27 -13.66
CA ARG A 14 -1.56 11.59 -12.84
C ARG A 14 -1.76 11.12 -11.40
N ILE A 15 -0.80 10.36 -10.91
CA ILE A 15 -0.75 9.80 -9.56
C ILE A 15 0.39 10.43 -8.77
N THR A 16 0.06 11.01 -7.61
CA THR A 16 1.04 11.53 -6.66
C THR A 16 1.32 10.47 -5.60
N VAL A 17 2.56 10.41 -5.10
CA VAL A 17 2.99 9.40 -4.11
C VAL A 17 3.75 10.10 -2.99
N ARG A 18 3.39 9.79 -1.75
CA ARG A 18 4.11 10.25 -0.55
C ARG A 18 4.20 9.17 0.51
N SER A 19 5.05 9.36 1.50
CA SER A 19 5.03 8.50 2.69
C SER A 19 3.72 8.67 3.45
N ILE A 20 3.30 7.60 4.13
CA ILE A 20 2.26 7.67 5.16
C ILE A 20 2.80 8.46 6.37
N ASN A 21 1.91 9.18 7.03
CA ASN A 21 2.11 9.79 8.35
C ASN A 21 1.04 9.29 9.33
N LYS A 22 1.24 9.55 10.62
CA LYS A 22 0.35 9.07 11.70
C LYS A 22 -1.12 9.53 11.56
N ASP A 23 -1.36 10.68 10.93
CA ASP A 23 -2.68 11.31 10.79
C ASP A 23 -3.44 10.80 9.55
N ASP A 24 -2.82 9.94 8.73
CA ASP A 24 -3.44 9.38 7.51
C ASP A 24 -4.44 8.24 7.78
N GLY A 25 -4.80 7.97 9.04
CA GLY A 25 -5.72 6.89 9.41
C GLY A 25 -7.03 6.96 8.62
N ASP A 26 -7.62 8.14 8.48
CA ASP A 26 -8.88 8.32 7.76
C ASP A 26 -8.73 8.08 6.24
N LEU A 27 -7.56 8.35 5.67
CA LEU A 27 -7.27 8.05 4.26
C LEU A 27 -7.18 6.54 4.02
N LEU A 28 -6.63 5.79 4.98
CA LEU A 28 -6.60 4.33 4.92
C LEU A 28 -7.99 3.71 5.03
N ILE A 29 -8.85 4.28 5.88
CA ILE A 29 -10.27 3.88 5.99
C ILE A 29 -10.98 4.15 4.67
N ASN A 30 -10.79 5.34 4.09
CA ASN A 30 -11.38 5.72 2.81
C ASN A 30 -10.95 4.73 1.70
N LEU A 31 -9.65 4.48 1.57
CA LEU A 31 -9.14 3.50 0.60
C LEU A 31 -9.79 2.13 0.83
N PHE A 32 -9.74 1.61 2.06
CA PHE A 32 -10.30 0.30 2.40
C PHE A 32 -11.77 0.18 2.02
N ARG A 33 -12.59 1.20 2.31
CA ARG A 33 -14.03 1.21 1.99
C ARG A 33 -14.29 1.18 0.48
N ASN A 34 -13.41 1.76 -0.31
CA ASN A 34 -13.52 1.82 -1.77
C ASN A 34 -12.85 0.64 -2.51
N LEU A 35 -12.32 -0.37 -1.78
CA LEU A 35 -11.86 -1.61 -2.40
C LEU A 35 -13.03 -2.59 -2.59
N SER A 36 -13.02 -3.32 -3.71
CA SER A 36 -13.91 -4.46 -3.89
C SER A 36 -13.66 -5.55 -2.84
N THR A 37 -14.67 -6.41 -2.62
CA THR A 37 -14.55 -7.62 -1.78
C THR A 37 -13.38 -8.49 -2.22
N GLU A 38 -13.17 -8.64 -3.52
CA GLU A 38 -12.09 -9.46 -4.04
C GLU A 38 -10.70 -8.87 -3.75
N THR A 39 -10.54 -7.57 -3.97
CA THR A 39 -9.27 -6.88 -3.64
C THR A 39 -8.97 -6.94 -2.14
N LYS A 40 -10.00 -6.82 -1.27
CA LYS A 40 -9.84 -7.05 0.17
C LYS A 40 -9.43 -8.48 0.48
N ARG A 41 -10.10 -9.47 -0.13
CA ARG A 41 -9.80 -10.89 0.06
C ARG A 41 -8.35 -11.21 -0.27
N LEU A 42 -7.87 -10.76 -1.43
CA LEU A 42 -6.49 -10.96 -1.87
C LEU A 42 -5.47 -10.23 -0.97
N ARG A 43 -5.81 -9.02 -0.50
CA ARG A 43 -4.91 -8.24 0.35
C ARG A 43 -4.78 -8.81 1.78
N TYR A 44 -5.85 -9.35 2.33
CA TYR A 44 -5.90 -9.78 3.73
C TYR A 44 -5.98 -11.30 3.90
N ASN A 45 -5.96 -12.05 2.80
CA ASN A 45 -6.11 -13.51 2.77
C ASN A 45 -7.34 -14.03 3.54
N ALA A 46 -8.41 -13.22 3.61
CA ALA A 46 -9.63 -13.52 4.36
C ALA A 46 -10.83 -12.74 3.80
N ASN A 47 -12.04 -13.26 3.99
CA ASN A 47 -13.26 -12.51 3.65
C ASN A 47 -13.46 -11.34 4.64
N MET A 48 -13.67 -10.14 4.11
CA MET A 48 -13.80 -8.88 4.84
C MET A 48 -15.20 -8.25 4.76
N ASP A 49 -16.21 -8.98 4.26
CA ASP A 49 -17.55 -8.45 3.97
C ASP A 49 -18.35 -7.99 5.20
N HIS A 50 -17.91 -8.33 6.41
CA HIS A 50 -18.59 -7.98 7.67
C HIS A 50 -17.62 -7.54 8.77
N ILE A 51 -16.47 -6.97 8.39
CA ILE A 51 -15.55 -6.41 9.38
C ILE A 51 -16.21 -5.22 10.09
N SER A 52 -16.09 -5.13 11.42
CA SER A 52 -16.68 -4.02 12.16
C SER A 52 -15.92 -2.73 11.88
N ASP A 53 -16.64 -1.60 11.86
CA ASP A 53 -16.02 -0.28 11.72
C ASP A 53 -14.96 -0.03 12.79
N GLU A 54 -15.18 -0.52 14.02
CA GLU A 54 -14.21 -0.40 15.10
C GLU A 54 -12.86 -1.04 14.74
N ILE A 55 -12.87 -2.26 14.18
CA ILE A 55 -11.64 -2.94 13.75
C ILE A 55 -10.98 -2.17 12.61
N VAL A 56 -11.76 -1.69 11.63
CA VAL A 56 -11.22 -0.89 10.51
C VAL A 56 -10.53 0.38 11.02
N HIS A 57 -11.15 1.09 11.96
CA HIS A 57 -10.57 2.29 12.57
C HIS A 57 -9.32 1.96 13.40
N GLN A 58 -9.33 0.89 14.20
CA GLN A 58 -8.19 0.47 15.00
C GLN A 58 -7.00 0.07 14.11
N GLU A 59 -7.22 -0.78 13.11
CA GLU A 59 -6.17 -1.21 12.18
C GLU A 59 -5.65 -0.05 11.34
N SER A 60 -6.51 0.85 10.87
CA SER A 60 -6.06 2.02 10.09
C SER A 60 -5.15 2.93 10.90
N ARG A 61 -5.45 3.18 12.18
CA ARG A 61 -4.55 3.92 13.09
C ARG A 61 -3.24 3.20 13.33
N ARG A 62 -3.29 1.87 13.50
CA ARG A 62 -2.07 1.06 13.66
C ARG A 62 -1.22 1.07 12.39
N LEU A 63 -1.85 1.03 11.22
CA LEU A 63 -1.19 1.01 9.93
C LEU A 63 -0.65 2.38 9.52
N SER A 64 -1.14 3.49 10.10
CA SER A 64 -0.60 4.85 9.92
C SER A 64 0.49 5.22 10.93
N ASN A 65 0.43 4.67 12.14
CA ASN A 65 1.43 4.91 13.20
C ASN A 65 2.59 3.90 13.12
N LEU A 66 3.53 4.17 12.23
CA LEU A 66 4.65 3.29 11.92
C LEU A 66 5.83 3.48 12.87
N ASP A 67 6.53 2.40 13.19
CA ASP A 67 7.91 2.46 13.65
C ASP A 67 8.83 2.67 12.43
N PRO A 68 9.46 3.85 12.25
CA PRO A 68 10.25 4.15 11.06
C PRO A 68 11.54 3.32 10.94
N GLU A 69 12.04 2.67 12.01
CA GLU A 69 13.23 1.82 11.92
C GLU A 69 12.90 0.44 11.31
N GLU A 70 11.68 -0.01 11.53
CA GLU A 70 11.19 -1.35 11.24
C GLU A 70 10.16 -1.37 10.09
N GLN A 71 9.51 -0.26 9.81
CA GLN A 71 8.37 -0.17 8.90
C GLN A 71 8.41 1.09 8.05
N PHE A 72 7.90 0.97 6.83
CA PHE A 72 7.70 2.10 5.94
C PHE A 72 6.49 1.87 5.05
N ALA A 73 5.74 2.94 4.75
CA ALA A 73 4.62 2.85 3.84
C ALA A 73 4.49 4.09 2.96
N LEU A 74 4.05 3.85 1.74
CA LEU A 74 3.65 4.82 0.74
C LEU A 74 2.12 4.82 0.64
N ILE A 75 1.58 6.00 0.37
CA ILE A 75 0.20 6.19 -0.05
C ILE A 75 0.19 6.98 -1.36
N ALA A 76 -0.59 6.50 -2.32
CA ALA A 76 -0.73 7.10 -3.63
C ALA A 76 -2.11 7.73 -3.78
N PHE A 77 -2.15 8.84 -4.50
CA PHE A 77 -3.36 9.60 -4.74
C PHE A 77 -3.60 9.83 -6.22
N SER A 78 -4.86 9.78 -6.63
CA SER A 78 -5.31 10.31 -7.91
C SER A 78 -6.02 11.64 -7.68
N ALA A 79 -5.97 12.53 -8.67
CA ALA A 79 -6.89 13.66 -8.69
C ALA A 79 -8.34 13.14 -8.71
N GLY A 80 -9.15 13.58 -7.73
CA GLY A 80 -10.59 13.37 -7.69
C GLY A 80 -11.35 14.67 -8.02
N PRO A 81 -12.70 14.62 -8.07
CA PRO A 81 -13.52 15.77 -8.44
C PRO A 81 -13.41 16.96 -7.49
N GLU A 82 -13.25 16.68 -6.18
CA GLU A 82 -13.19 17.70 -5.12
C GLU A 82 -11.81 17.77 -4.46
N ALA A 83 -11.12 16.64 -4.34
CA ALA A 83 -9.81 16.53 -3.69
C ALA A 83 -9.02 15.32 -4.23
N GLU A 84 -7.74 15.24 -3.88
CA GLU A 84 -6.94 14.03 -4.08
C GLU A 84 -7.54 12.84 -3.31
N GLU A 85 -7.76 11.71 -3.98
CA GLU A 85 -8.31 10.50 -3.39
C GLU A 85 -7.23 9.44 -3.18
N PRO A 86 -7.18 8.75 -2.02
CA PRO A 86 -6.24 7.66 -1.82
C PRO A 86 -6.65 6.45 -2.68
N ILE A 87 -5.72 5.97 -3.49
CA ILE A 87 -5.97 4.89 -4.45
C ILE A 87 -5.09 3.67 -4.25
N ALA A 88 -3.97 3.80 -3.52
CA ALA A 88 -3.09 2.67 -3.28
C ALA A 88 -2.24 2.87 -2.02
N VAL A 89 -1.86 1.77 -1.41
CA VAL A 89 -0.86 1.71 -0.34
C VAL A 89 0.12 0.60 -0.67
N ALA A 90 1.40 0.90 -0.50
CA ALA A 90 2.48 -0.08 -0.58
C ALA A 90 3.35 0.07 0.66
N ARG A 91 3.66 -1.02 1.34
CA ARG A 91 4.42 -0.97 2.59
C ARG A 91 5.39 -2.13 2.72
N PHE A 92 6.41 -1.95 3.55
CA PHE A 92 7.19 -3.04 4.11
C PHE A 92 7.23 -3.00 5.64
N ALA A 93 7.45 -4.15 6.25
CA ALA A 93 7.78 -4.31 7.67
C ALA A 93 8.86 -5.38 7.82
N ARG A 94 9.90 -5.14 8.61
CA ARG A 94 10.93 -6.15 8.86
C ARG A 94 10.33 -7.41 9.47
N LEU A 95 10.82 -8.56 9.04
CA LEU A 95 10.42 -9.87 9.58
C LEU A 95 11.01 -10.13 10.96
N SER A 96 12.13 -9.49 11.27
CA SER A 96 12.80 -9.54 12.57
C SER A 96 13.43 -8.19 12.88
N LYS A 97 13.51 -7.84 14.16
CA LYS A 97 14.09 -6.58 14.62
C LYS A 97 15.50 -6.40 14.08
N ASN A 98 15.77 -5.28 13.40
CA ASN A 98 17.05 -5.01 12.71
C ASN A 98 17.46 -6.05 11.64
N GLY A 99 16.55 -6.93 11.21
CA GLY A 99 16.83 -7.96 10.21
C GLY A 99 16.94 -7.39 8.79
N ALA A 100 17.64 -8.11 7.90
CA ALA A 100 17.81 -7.71 6.51
C ALA A 100 16.63 -8.07 5.59
N GLU A 101 15.58 -8.71 6.13
CA GLU A 101 14.41 -9.15 5.36
C GLU A 101 13.16 -8.40 5.82
N ALA A 102 12.31 -8.01 4.86
CA ALA A 102 11.05 -7.37 5.13
C ALA A 102 9.91 -7.97 4.32
N GLU A 103 8.76 -8.13 4.96
CA GLU A 103 7.52 -8.45 4.27
C GLU A 103 7.01 -7.23 3.52
N VAL A 104 6.57 -7.40 2.28
CA VAL A 104 5.96 -6.35 1.47
C VAL A 104 4.49 -6.67 1.20
N ALA A 105 3.66 -5.65 1.30
CA ALA A 105 2.25 -5.73 0.91
C ALA A 105 1.84 -4.49 0.11
N ILE A 106 1.08 -4.72 -0.97
CA ILE A 106 0.56 -3.69 -1.87
C ILE A 106 -0.94 -3.89 -2.03
N VAL A 107 -1.70 -2.80 -2.00
CA VAL A 107 -3.12 -2.77 -2.35
C VAL A 107 -3.39 -1.57 -3.23
N ILE A 108 -4.20 -1.77 -4.28
CA ILE A 108 -4.54 -0.76 -5.27
C ILE A 108 -6.05 -0.84 -5.52
N ARG A 109 -6.73 0.30 -5.52
CA ARG A 109 -8.15 0.42 -5.86
C ARG A 109 -8.40 -0.12 -7.26
N ASP A 110 -9.51 -0.82 -7.43
CA ASP A 110 -9.79 -1.68 -8.58
C ASP A 110 -9.67 -0.94 -9.93
N ASP A 111 -10.08 0.33 -9.99
CA ASP A 111 -10.03 1.23 -11.15
C ASP A 111 -8.62 1.74 -11.53
N PHE A 112 -7.61 1.45 -10.70
CA PHE A 112 -6.19 1.78 -10.93
C PHE A 112 -5.29 0.53 -11.06
N GLN A 113 -5.88 -0.67 -11.02
CA GLN A 113 -5.14 -1.91 -11.23
C GLN A 113 -4.76 -2.10 -12.71
N ALA A 114 -3.86 -3.06 -12.97
CA ALA A 114 -3.39 -3.45 -14.32
C ALA A 114 -2.79 -2.32 -15.17
N GLN A 115 -2.35 -1.23 -14.54
CA GLN A 115 -1.82 -0.04 -15.22
C GLN A 115 -0.34 0.22 -14.91
N GLY A 116 0.34 -0.67 -14.19
CA GLY A 116 1.77 -0.52 -13.84
C GLY A 116 2.04 0.18 -12.51
N LEU A 117 1.02 0.73 -11.85
CA LEU A 117 1.16 1.42 -10.56
C LEU A 117 1.80 0.53 -9.47
N GLY A 118 1.44 -0.76 -9.41
CA GLY A 118 2.02 -1.69 -8.43
C GLY A 118 3.54 -1.83 -8.57
N ARG A 119 4.04 -1.88 -9.80
CA ARG A 119 5.48 -1.96 -10.08
C ARG A 119 6.18 -0.67 -9.70
N HIS A 120 5.60 0.48 -10.07
CA HIS A 120 6.13 1.79 -9.68
C HIS A 120 6.24 1.95 -8.15
N LEU A 121 5.22 1.51 -7.42
CA LEU A 121 5.22 1.53 -5.96
C LEU A 121 6.27 0.57 -5.38
N LEU A 122 6.43 -0.62 -5.94
CA LEU A 122 7.44 -1.57 -5.52
C LEU A 122 8.86 -1.03 -5.72
N GLU A 123 9.16 -0.47 -6.90
CA GLU A 123 10.47 0.14 -7.20
C GLU A 123 10.79 1.31 -6.24
N THR A 124 9.75 2.08 -5.88
CA THR A 124 9.87 3.15 -4.88
C THR A 124 10.16 2.59 -3.49
N LEU A 125 9.46 1.54 -3.07
CA LEU A 125 9.74 0.84 -1.80
C LEU A 125 11.15 0.26 -1.77
N THR A 126 11.62 -0.35 -2.86
CA THR A 126 12.98 -0.91 -2.96
C THR A 126 14.03 0.17 -2.72
N THR A 127 13.85 1.36 -3.31
CA THR A 127 14.76 2.49 -3.11
C THR A 127 14.85 2.91 -1.64
N VAL A 128 13.73 2.90 -0.92
CA VAL A 128 13.70 3.19 0.51
C VAL A 128 14.31 2.04 1.30
N ALA A 129 13.94 0.81 1.01
CA ALA A 129 14.42 -0.39 1.70
C ALA A 129 15.95 -0.52 1.66
N CYS A 130 16.60 -0.19 0.54
CA CYS A 130 18.06 -0.14 0.45
C CYS A 130 18.68 0.82 1.47
N ARG A 131 18.06 1.97 1.73
CA ARG A 131 18.51 2.94 2.76
C ARG A 131 18.31 2.42 4.19
N HIS A 132 17.40 1.47 4.37
CA HIS A 132 17.14 0.77 5.63
C HIS A 132 17.95 -0.53 5.76
N ASN A 133 18.94 -0.82 4.90
CA ASN A 133 19.71 -2.07 4.93
C ASN A 133 18.81 -3.33 4.82
N ILE A 134 17.71 -3.23 4.08
CA ILE A 134 16.89 -4.39 3.73
C ILE A 134 17.42 -4.92 2.41
N HIS A 135 17.78 -6.20 2.39
CA HIS A 135 18.39 -6.89 1.26
C HIS A 135 17.44 -7.89 0.58
N ARG A 136 16.35 -8.26 1.25
CA ARG A 136 15.35 -9.19 0.71
C ARG A 136 13.95 -8.72 1.04
N PHE A 137 13.10 -8.69 0.03
CA PHE A 137 11.66 -8.62 0.20
C PHE A 137 11.04 -10.01 0.16
N VAL A 138 10.07 -10.21 1.04
CA VAL A 138 9.25 -11.41 1.11
C VAL A 138 7.81 -11.01 0.86
N PHE A 139 7.12 -11.75 0.01
CA PHE A 139 5.71 -11.54 -0.28
C PHE A 139 4.95 -12.79 0.13
N MET A 140 3.84 -12.61 0.85
CA MET A 140 2.91 -13.68 1.17
C MET A 140 1.59 -13.40 0.46
N THR A 141 1.16 -14.32 -0.39
CA THR A 141 -0.07 -14.18 -1.15
C THR A 141 -0.72 -15.53 -1.39
N THR A 142 -2.02 -15.54 -1.64
CA THR A 142 -2.75 -16.72 -2.12
C THR A 142 -2.31 -17.10 -3.54
N SER A 143 -2.42 -18.39 -3.88
CA SER A 143 -1.97 -18.94 -5.17
C SER A 143 -2.79 -18.44 -6.37
N ASP A 144 -4.00 -17.94 -6.13
CA ASP A 144 -4.89 -17.34 -7.12
C ASP A 144 -4.59 -15.85 -7.39
N ASN A 145 -3.74 -15.20 -6.58
CA ASN A 145 -3.33 -13.81 -6.78
C ASN A 145 -2.29 -13.67 -7.90
N THR A 146 -2.70 -14.03 -9.12
CA THR A 146 -1.86 -13.99 -10.31
C THR A 146 -1.22 -12.62 -10.56
N PRO A 147 -1.91 -11.47 -10.35
CA PRO A 147 -1.28 -10.16 -10.52
C PRO A 147 -0.07 -9.95 -9.60
N MET A 148 -0.17 -10.35 -8.32
CA MET A 148 0.95 -10.24 -7.38
C MET A 148 2.09 -11.21 -7.72
N ILE A 149 1.77 -12.43 -8.16
CA ILE A 149 2.78 -13.43 -8.54
C ILE A 149 3.61 -12.99 -9.76
N LYS A 150 3.03 -12.16 -10.65
CA LYS A 150 3.67 -11.65 -11.86
C LYS A 150 4.34 -10.28 -11.69
N LEU A 151 4.28 -9.69 -10.50
CA LEU A 151 4.84 -8.37 -10.21
C LEU A 151 6.37 -8.38 -10.22
#